data_AF-A0A518G327-F1
#
_entry.id   AF-A0A518G327-F1
#
_cell.length_a   1.000
_cell.length_b   1.000
_cell.length_c   1.000
_cell.angle_alpha   90.00
_cell.angle_beta   90.00
_cell.angle_gamma   90.00
#
_symmetry.space_group_name_H-M   'P 1'
#
loop_
_entity.id
_entity.type
_entity.pdbx_description
1 polymer ?
#
loop_
_entity_poly.entity_id
_entity_poly.type
_entity_poly.pdbx_seq_one_letter_code
_entity_poly.pdbx_strand_id
1 'polypeptide(L)'
;MPTFPTAHSPAGPAPRRGRSVFVRSMWWRLPRARALAAAACLRLVFLVLGTAAIGLPYCSAQSSDLPAEFSRVSGRYVDVITDMELTDSLRELPRVLDAAVPIWCSEFGISESTVADWHLEAFIMKSRERFEAARLIPNDIPHFPHGFQWGNQIWVTEQATEYYRRHLFLHEGTHWFMNRKYRENGPPWLMEGLAEWYGTHTWDGTELRMGIIPASKLQVPGWGRISLIQEQMQGGIAPSLETIMRYDTRAHSQAEAYAWSWAAIVLFKHHPEVKRTFDLLLKQQMQPDATLTRWFFRRVGARRWAALRQSWNAMLTEVAYGFAPSVDLLVFSQDPISLNTSAQALTIDSTLGWQGSGLLVSAGTRVQLSATGECIIRGMPTGATDPESISVHKPWICQPQGVTLEYHHGQPLGQLQMTTAAPLPTEPDFAEPLTAIPIGRGGTFVLPIDGELFFRVNESSGARTDNSGKFDIRIYKDIGR
;
A
#
# COMPACT_ATOMS: atom_id res chain seq x y z
N MET A 1 -22.11 -43.16 62.66
CA MET A 1 -21.24 -44.37 62.69
C MET A 1 -21.07 -44.86 61.27
N PRO A 2 -19.93 -45.46 60.87
CA PRO A 2 -18.54 -45.00 61.04
C PRO A 2 -17.77 -45.07 59.67
N THR A 3 -16.59 -44.49 59.40
CA THR A 3 -15.66 -43.54 60.06
C THR A 3 -14.68 -42.99 59.01
N PHE A 4 -14.08 -41.81 59.21
CA PHE A 4 -12.79 -41.43 58.57
C PHE A 4 -11.62 -42.26 59.17
N PRO A 5 -10.46 -42.31 58.52
CA PRO A 5 -9.36 -41.56 59.15
C PRO A 5 -8.53 -40.68 58.18
N THR A 6 -7.86 -39.72 58.79
CA THR A 6 -6.99 -38.68 58.19
C THR A 6 -5.50 -38.94 58.46
N ALA A 7 -4.65 -38.06 57.90
CA ALA A 7 -3.25 -37.76 58.27
C ALA A 7 -2.17 -38.71 57.72
N HIS A 8 -1.00 -38.25 57.23
CA HIS A 8 -0.18 -37.16 57.75
C HIS A 8 0.66 -36.42 56.67
N SER A 9 0.88 -35.12 56.89
CA SER A 9 2.10 -34.41 56.43
C SER A 9 3.14 -34.39 57.55
N PRO A 10 4.43 -34.20 57.25
CA PRO A 10 5.09 -33.01 57.81
C PRO A 10 6.13 -32.32 56.91
N ALA A 11 6.30 -31.01 57.19
CA ALA A 11 7.52 -30.18 57.10
C ALA A 11 8.36 -30.13 55.80
N GLY A 12 8.55 -28.90 55.29
CA GLY A 12 9.60 -28.57 54.30
C GLY A 12 11.00 -28.41 54.93
N PRO A 13 11.97 -27.86 54.17
CA PRO A 13 12.20 -26.43 54.35
C PRO A 13 12.55 -25.63 53.07
N ALA A 14 12.18 -24.35 53.07
CA ALA A 14 12.88 -23.28 52.32
C ALA A 14 14.12 -22.84 53.15
N PRO A 15 15.16 -22.13 52.63
CA PRO A 15 15.07 -21.12 51.56
C PRO A 15 16.29 -20.93 50.62
N ARG A 16 16.16 -20.10 49.56
CA ARG A 16 16.85 -18.78 49.44
C ARG A 16 16.64 -18.09 48.07
N ARG A 17 16.70 -16.77 48.09
CA ARG A 17 16.60 -15.87 46.94
C ARG A 17 17.91 -15.87 46.11
N GLY A 18 17.80 -15.87 44.78
CA GLY A 18 18.92 -15.73 43.85
C GLY A 18 18.54 -14.86 42.65
N ARG A 19 19.21 -13.71 42.50
CA ARG A 19 18.90 -12.60 41.59
C ARG A 19 18.75 -12.95 40.10
N SER A 20 17.91 -12.14 39.44
CA SER A 20 17.89 -11.89 38.00
C SER A 20 19.28 -11.62 37.37
N VAL A 21 19.51 -12.14 36.17
CA VAL A 21 20.52 -11.59 35.24
C VAL A 21 19.93 -11.46 33.83
N PHE A 22 19.90 -10.21 33.36
CA PHE A 22 19.68 -9.83 31.97
C PHE A 22 20.77 -10.42 31.07
N VAL A 23 20.43 -11.11 29.98
CA VAL A 23 21.40 -11.40 28.91
C VAL A 23 21.46 -10.21 27.95
N ARG A 24 22.36 -9.26 28.23
CA ARG A 24 22.84 -8.29 27.24
C ARG A 24 24.05 -8.88 26.51
N SER A 25 23.94 -9.17 25.22
CA SER A 25 25.11 -9.39 24.36
C SER A 25 25.73 -8.03 23.99
N MET A 26 26.73 -7.61 24.77
CA MET A 26 27.42 -6.34 24.56
C MET A 26 28.60 -6.49 23.59
N TRP A 27 28.52 -5.74 22.50
CA TRP A 27 29.61 -4.99 21.85
C TRP A 27 31.04 -5.24 22.36
N TRP A 28 31.91 -5.77 21.48
CA TRP A 28 33.35 -5.58 21.63
C TRP A 28 33.77 -4.19 21.16
N ARG A 29 34.70 -3.57 21.90
CA ARG A 29 35.28 -2.27 21.60
C ARG A 29 36.80 -2.31 21.83
N LEU A 30 37.49 -1.60 20.93
CA LEU A 30 38.82 -0.98 21.02
C LEU A 30 40.02 -1.78 20.45
N PRO A 31 41.11 -1.08 20.01
CA PRO A 31 41.41 0.34 20.21
C PRO A 31 41.60 1.20 18.94
N ARG A 32 41.46 2.52 19.12
CA ARG A 32 42.06 3.53 18.23
C ARG A 32 43.46 3.88 18.74
N ALA A 33 44.47 3.83 17.87
CA ALA A 33 45.74 4.53 18.06
C ALA A 33 46.12 5.23 16.74
N ARG A 34 46.81 6.37 16.83
CA ARG A 34 47.14 7.26 15.71
C ARG A 34 48.54 6.99 15.16
N ALA A 35 48.70 7.09 13.84
CA ALA A 35 49.93 7.62 13.24
C ALA A 35 49.59 8.28 11.88
N LEU A 36 50.22 9.43 11.60
CA LEU A 36 50.16 10.16 10.33
C LEU A 36 51.43 9.84 9.54
N ALA A 37 51.35 9.71 8.21
CA ALA A 37 52.13 10.50 7.24
C ALA A 37 52.03 9.96 5.81
N ALA A 38 51.82 10.87 4.84
CA ALA A 38 52.28 10.87 3.44
C ALA A 38 51.94 9.67 2.50
N ALA A 39 51.71 9.87 1.19
CA ALA A 39 51.36 11.08 0.43
C ALA A 39 50.83 10.65 -0.97
N ALA A 40 50.11 11.57 -1.62
CA ALA A 40 49.94 11.71 -3.08
C ALA A 40 49.65 10.47 -3.95
N CYS A 41 48.42 10.39 -4.48
CA CYS A 41 48.24 10.36 -5.94
C CYS A 41 46.89 10.96 -6.35
N LEU A 42 46.90 11.67 -7.47
CA LEU A 42 45.96 12.72 -7.91
C LEU A 42 44.46 12.37 -7.95
N ARG A 43 43.65 13.37 -7.56
CA ARG A 43 42.41 13.72 -8.27
C ARG A 43 42.76 14.73 -9.38
N LEU A 44 42.34 14.49 -10.62
CA LEU A 44 42.02 15.54 -11.63
C LEU A 44 41.15 14.84 -12.71
N VAL A 45 39.85 15.17 -12.81
CA VAL A 45 39.25 16.20 -13.70
C VAL A 45 38.86 15.66 -15.08
N PHE A 46 37.57 15.83 -15.41
CA PHE A 46 37.03 15.72 -16.76
C PHE A 46 37.65 16.77 -17.68
N LEU A 47 38.24 16.37 -18.82
CA LEU A 47 38.01 17.09 -20.08
C LEU A 47 38.28 16.21 -21.30
N VAL A 48 37.28 16.20 -22.19
CA VAL A 48 37.31 15.97 -23.65
C VAL A 48 38.67 15.65 -24.28
N LEU A 49 38.79 14.45 -24.84
CA LEU A 49 39.47 14.24 -26.12
C LEU A 49 38.54 13.45 -27.03
N GLY A 50 38.11 14.08 -28.13
CA GLY A 50 37.34 13.42 -29.16
C GLY A 50 38.25 12.49 -29.97
N THR A 51 37.96 11.20 -29.94
CA THR A 51 38.30 10.28 -31.02
C THR A 51 37.02 9.93 -31.75
N ALA A 52 37.04 10.04 -33.08
CA ALA A 52 35.91 9.67 -33.90
C ALA A 52 35.73 8.15 -33.85
N ALA A 53 34.88 7.69 -32.92
CA ALA A 53 34.28 6.36 -33.03
C ALA A 53 33.43 6.37 -34.30
N ILE A 54 33.99 5.80 -35.37
CA ILE A 54 33.29 5.56 -36.62
C ILE A 54 32.03 4.78 -36.24
N GLY A 55 30.87 5.39 -36.45
CA GLY A 55 29.59 4.77 -36.14
C GLY A 55 29.44 3.52 -36.99
N LEU A 56 29.65 2.35 -36.38
CA LEU A 56 28.94 1.16 -36.83
C LEU A 56 27.46 1.53 -36.74
N PRO A 57 26.70 1.49 -37.85
CA PRO A 57 25.29 1.83 -37.80
C PRO A 57 24.63 0.90 -36.79
N TYR A 58 23.97 1.48 -35.80
CA TYR A 58 23.01 0.76 -34.99
C TYR A 58 21.94 0.29 -35.96
N CYS A 59 22.04 -0.96 -36.38
CA CYS A 59 21.01 -1.59 -37.16
C CYS A 59 19.85 -1.82 -36.19
N SER A 60 19.01 -0.80 -36.00
CA SER A 60 17.63 -1.06 -35.65
C SER A 60 17.13 -1.99 -36.75
N ALA A 61 16.95 -3.26 -36.41
CA ALA A 61 16.35 -4.22 -37.33
C ALA A 61 15.00 -3.62 -37.73
N GLN A 62 14.91 -3.11 -38.97
CA GLN A 62 13.62 -2.62 -39.46
C GLN A 62 12.65 -3.79 -39.42
N SER A 63 11.41 -3.49 -39.06
CA SER A 63 10.44 -4.45 -38.57
C SER A 63 9.94 -5.49 -39.59
N SER A 64 10.58 -5.64 -40.75
CA SER A 64 10.17 -6.58 -41.81
C SER A 64 10.55 -8.04 -41.53
N ASP A 65 11.70 -8.31 -40.91
CA ASP A 65 12.26 -9.67 -40.84
C ASP A 65 12.29 -10.22 -39.41
N LEU A 66 11.11 -10.39 -38.80
CA LEU A 66 11.00 -11.27 -37.63
C LEU A 66 11.18 -12.73 -38.08
N PRO A 67 11.96 -13.56 -37.35
CA PRO A 67 12.02 -14.99 -37.61
C PRO A 67 10.63 -15.65 -37.53
N ALA A 68 10.40 -16.70 -38.31
CA ALA A 68 9.07 -17.28 -38.53
C ALA A 68 8.42 -17.88 -37.26
N GLU A 69 9.22 -18.13 -36.22
CA GLU A 69 8.77 -18.55 -34.89
C GLU A 69 8.19 -17.43 -34.02
N PHE A 70 8.29 -16.16 -34.45
CA PHE A 70 7.69 -15.01 -33.76
C PHE A 70 6.46 -14.47 -34.50
N SER A 71 5.44 -14.12 -33.72
CA SER A 71 4.26 -13.38 -34.17
C SER A 71 4.33 -11.93 -33.73
N ARG A 72 3.78 -11.01 -34.55
CA ARG A 72 3.55 -9.60 -34.18
C ARG A 72 2.06 -9.26 -34.24
N VAL A 73 1.60 -8.44 -33.28
CA VAL A 73 0.32 -7.72 -33.35
C VAL A 73 0.58 -6.25 -33.03
N SER A 74 0.09 -5.35 -33.88
CA SER A 74 0.32 -3.90 -33.78
C SER A 74 -0.92 -3.16 -33.29
N GLY A 75 -0.72 -2.11 -32.51
CA GLY A 75 -1.72 -1.11 -32.11
C GLY A 75 -1.30 0.29 -32.59
N ARG A 76 -1.85 1.33 -31.96
CA ARG A 76 -1.46 2.72 -32.25
C ARG A 76 -0.12 3.09 -31.61
N TYR A 77 0.11 2.65 -30.37
CA TYR A 77 1.31 3.02 -29.60
C TYR A 77 2.30 1.86 -29.37
N VAL A 78 2.01 0.64 -29.87
CA VAL A 78 2.85 -0.54 -29.60
C VAL A 78 2.82 -1.62 -30.67
N ASP A 79 3.99 -2.20 -30.93
CA ASP A 79 4.16 -3.52 -31.54
C ASP A 79 4.38 -4.58 -30.45
N VAL A 80 3.45 -5.53 -30.33
CA VAL A 80 3.58 -6.68 -29.44
C VAL A 80 4.18 -7.84 -30.22
N ILE A 81 5.34 -8.33 -29.80
CA ILE A 81 6.12 -9.40 -30.44
C ILE A 81 6.20 -10.60 -29.49
N THR A 82 5.88 -11.81 -29.95
CA THR A 82 5.83 -12.99 -29.09
C THR A 82 6.23 -14.29 -29.80
N ASP A 83 6.79 -15.25 -29.07
CA ASP A 83 7.08 -16.62 -29.53
C ASP A 83 5.92 -17.62 -29.24
N MET A 84 4.76 -17.07 -28.86
CA MET A 84 3.53 -17.81 -28.59
C MET A 84 2.55 -17.75 -29.76
N GLU A 85 1.64 -18.72 -29.80
CA GLU A 85 0.44 -18.64 -30.65
C GLU A 85 -0.42 -17.45 -30.23
N LEU A 86 -0.89 -16.66 -31.20
CA LEU A 86 -1.71 -15.48 -30.96
C LEU A 86 -3.15 -15.84 -30.56
N THR A 87 -3.33 -16.09 -29.27
CA THR A 87 -4.63 -16.14 -28.57
C THR A 87 -5.32 -14.77 -28.57
N ASP A 88 -6.62 -14.75 -28.31
CA ASP A 88 -7.38 -13.50 -28.17
C ASP A 88 -6.81 -12.58 -27.07
N SER A 89 -6.35 -13.17 -25.96
CA SER A 89 -5.69 -12.49 -24.83
C SER A 89 -4.35 -11.84 -25.18
N LEU A 90 -3.64 -12.31 -26.21
CA LEU A 90 -2.45 -11.66 -26.75
C LEU A 90 -2.82 -10.60 -27.80
N ARG A 91 -3.84 -10.86 -28.62
CA ARG A 91 -4.32 -9.93 -29.67
C ARG A 91 -4.95 -8.65 -29.11
N GLU A 92 -5.39 -8.65 -27.86
CA GLU A 92 -5.91 -7.45 -27.20
C GLU A 92 -4.83 -6.54 -26.58
N LEU A 93 -3.62 -7.02 -26.30
CA LEU A 93 -2.59 -6.22 -25.61
C LEU A 93 -2.30 -4.86 -26.27
N PRO A 94 -2.28 -4.71 -27.61
CA PRO A 94 -2.14 -3.40 -28.21
C PRO A 94 -3.31 -2.46 -27.91
N ARG A 95 -4.56 -2.97 -27.91
CA ARG A 95 -5.76 -2.19 -27.56
C ARG A 95 -5.76 -1.77 -26.08
N VAL A 96 -5.21 -2.62 -25.21
CA VAL A 96 -5.02 -2.32 -23.79
C VAL A 96 -4.04 -1.16 -23.60
N LEU A 97 -2.89 -1.14 -24.29
CA LEU A 97 -1.97 0.00 -24.21
C LEU A 97 -2.56 1.26 -24.84
N ASP A 98 -3.26 1.13 -25.96
CA ASP A 98 -3.92 2.25 -26.63
C ASP A 98 -4.97 2.93 -25.73
N ALA A 99 -5.64 2.15 -24.86
CA ALA A 99 -6.53 2.67 -23.81
C ALA A 99 -5.79 3.22 -22.58
N ALA A 100 -4.58 2.73 -22.28
CA ALA A 100 -3.77 3.17 -21.14
C ALA A 100 -3.13 4.56 -21.35
N VAL A 101 -2.72 4.88 -22.59
CA VAL A 101 -2.01 6.13 -22.91
C VAL A 101 -2.79 7.39 -22.53
N PRO A 102 -4.08 7.57 -22.85
CA PRO A 102 -4.87 8.74 -22.41
C PRO A 102 -4.96 8.87 -20.88
N ILE A 103 -5.02 7.76 -20.16
CA ILE A 103 -5.05 7.74 -18.68
C ILE A 103 -3.72 8.27 -18.13
N TRP A 104 -2.58 7.75 -18.61
CA TRP A 104 -1.25 8.26 -18.22
C TRP A 104 -1.04 9.73 -18.62
N CYS A 105 -1.53 10.15 -19.80
CA CYS A 105 -1.53 11.55 -20.22
C CYS A 105 -2.21 12.47 -19.19
N SER A 106 -3.41 12.10 -18.74
CA SER A 106 -4.16 12.82 -17.70
C SER A 106 -3.42 12.85 -16.35
N GLU A 107 -3.02 11.67 -15.85
CA GLU A 107 -2.43 11.50 -14.51
C GLU A 107 -1.10 12.24 -14.36
N PHE A 108 -0.21 12.10 -15.34
CA PHE A 108 1.08 12.78 -15.32
C PHE A 108 0.99 14.23 -15.81
N GLY A 109 -0.11 14.63 -16.48
CA GLY A 109 -0.27 15.96 -17.07
C GLY A 109 0.63 16.19 -18.28
N ILE A 110 0.41 15.44 -19.36
CA ILE A 110 1.01 15.64 -20.69
C ILE A 110 -0.09 15.52 -21.75
N SER A 111 -0.07 16.38 -22.78
CA SER A 111 -1.09 16.34 -23.84
C SER A 111 -0.95 15.07 -24.69
N GLU A 112 -2.07 14.48 -25.09
CA GLU A 112 -2.09 13.36 -26.05
C GLU A 112 -1.42 13.72 -27.38
N SER A 113 -1.49 14.99 -27.80
CA SER A 113 -0.80 15.48 -29.00
C SER A 113 0.74 15.46 -28.87
N THR A 114 1.28 15.45 -27.65
CA THR A 114 2.73 15.37 -27.38
C THR A 114 3.24 13.92 -27.38
N VAL A 115 2.35 12.94 -27.26
CA VAL A 115 2.68 11.50 -27.27
C VAL A 115 2.22 10.80 -28.54
N ALA A 116 1.68 11.53 -29.52
CA ALA A 116 1.05 10.97 -30.71
C ALA A 116 2.02 10.20 -31.64
N ASP A 117 3.31 10.47 -31.55
CA ASP A 117 4.42 9.78 -32.23
C ASP A 117 5.19 8.81 -31.31
N TRP A 118 4.71 8.59 -30.08
CA TRP A 118 5.34 7.64 -29.17
C TRP A 118 4.98 6.21 -29.58
N HIS A 119 5.99 5.36 -29.58
CA HIS A 119 5.84 3.95 -29.93
C HIS A 119 6.71 3.10 -29.03
N LEU A 120 6.19 1.93 -28.69
CA LEU A 120 6.76 0.89 -27.84
C LEU A 120 6.95 -0.39 -28.65
N GLU A 121 8.04 -1.12 -28.41
CA GLU A 121 8.15 -2.53 -28.80
C GLU A 121 8.04 -3.38 -27.53
N ALA A 122 7.08 -4.29 -27.49
CA ALA A 122 6.81 -5.11 -26.32
C ALA A 122 7.01 -6.59 -26.65
N PHE A 123 8.03 -7.19 -26.02
CA PHE A 123 8.38 -8.60 -26.19
C PHE A 123 7.70 -9.43 -25.10
N ILE A 124 6.72 -10.25 -25.47
CA ILE A 124 6.00 -11.14 -24.54
C ILE A 124 6.52 -12.57 -24.75
N MET A 125 7.23 -13.10 -23.77
CA MET A 125 8.20 -14.18 -23.97
C MET A 125 7.83 -15.45 -23.18
N LYS A 126 7.56 -16.55 -23.89
CA LYS A 126 7.42 -17.88 -23.27
C LYS A 126 8.76 -18.57 -23.05
N SER A 127 9.72 -18.41 -23.96
CA SER A 127 11.11 -18.83 -23.80
C SER A 127 12.04 -17.64 -24.01
N ARG A 128 12.67 -17.17 -22.92
CA ARG A 128 13.66 -16.08 -22.93
C ARG A 128 14.82 -16.41 -23.88
N GLU A 129 15.23 -17.68 -23.91
CA GLU A 129 16.34 -18.21 -24.71
C GLU A 129 16.12 -17.99 -26.22
N ARG A 130 14.87 -18.03 -26.70
CA ARG A 130 14.55 -17.72 -28.11
C ARG A 130 14.77 -16.26 -28.45
N PHE A 131 14.39 -15.33 -27.57
CA PHE A 131 14.61 -13.90 -27.77
C PHE A 131 16.10 -13.55 -27.66
N GLU A 132 16.84 -14.20 -26.77
CA GLU A 132 18.31 -14.07 -26.68
C GLU A 132 18.99 -14.61 -27.95
N ALA A 133 18.60 -15.80 -28.44
CA ALA A 133 19.13 -16.37 -29.68
C ALA A 133 18.81 -15.52 -30.93
N ALA A 134 17.60 -14.96 -30.99
CA ALA A 134 17.18 -14.02 -32.03
C ALA A 134 17.74 -12.60 -31.85
N ARG A 135 18.50 -12.32 -30.78
CA ARG A 135 19.06 -11.01 -30.41
C ARG A 135 17.99 -9.91 -30.21
N LEU A 136 16.78 -10.31 -29.82
CA LEU A 136 15.68 -9.44 -29.43
C LEU A 136 15.79 -8.97 -27.96
N ILE A 137 16.72 -9.54 -27.19
CA ILE A 137 17.21 -8.99 -25.91
C ILE A 137 18.66 -8.52 -26.13
N PRO A 138 18.97 -7.22 -26.00
CA PRO A 138 20.35 -6.72 -26.02
C PRO A 138 21.21 -7.30 -24.88
N ASN A 139 22.47 -7.62 -25.19
CA ASN A 139 23.42 -8.24 -24.24
C ASN A 139 23.68 -7.41 -22.96
N ASP A 140 23.47 -6.10 -23.02
CA ASP A 140 23.72 -5.17 -21.90
C ASP A 140 22.53 -5.10 -20.91
N ILE A 141 21.40 -5.75 -21.23
CA ILE A 141 20.25 -5.83 -20.32
C ILE A 141 20.51 -6.88 -19.25
N PRO A 142 20.36 -6.54 -17.95
CA PRO A 142 20.56 -7.49 -16.86
C PRO A 142 19.57 -8.66 -16.93
N HIS A 143 19.86 -9.75 -16.24
CA HIS A 143 18.85 -10.80 -16.05
C HIS A 143 17.69 -10.27 -15.20
N PHE A 144 16.46 -10.46 -15.68
CA PHE A 144 15.22 -10.05 -15.00
C PHE A 144 14.24 -11.24 -14.95
N PRO A 145 13.52 -11.47 -13.83
CA PRO A 145 12.68 -12.65 -13.66
C PRO A 145 11.28 -12.52 -14.28
N HIS A 146 10.76 -11.29 -14.41
CA HIS A 146 9.35 -11.05 -14.72
C HIS A 146 9.16 -10.00 -15.83
N GLY A 147 9.61 -8.78 -15.60
CA GLY A 147 9.53 -7.68 -16.55
C GLY A 147 10.81 -6.84 -16.52
N PHE A 148 11.02 -6.06 -17.59
CA PHE A 148 12.03 -5.00 -17.65
C PHE A 148 11.68 -3.97 -18.73
N GLN A 149 12.02 -2.70 -18.48
CA GLN A 149 11.88 -1.60 -19.42
C GLN A 149 13.22 -0.96 -19.74
N TRP A 150 13.49 -0.70 -21.02
CA TRP A 150 14.65 0.06 -21.47
C TRP A 150 14.34 0.85 -22.76
N GLY A 151 14.49 2.17 -22.70
CA GLY A 151 14.19 3.05 -23.83
C GLY A 151 12.76 2.88 -24.34
N ASN A 152 12.60 2.53 -25.62
CA ASN A 152 11.30 2.25 -26.24
C ASN A 152 10.89 0.77 -26.22
N GLN A 153 11.52 -0.04 -25.38
CA GLN A 153 11.34 -1.48 -25.38
C GLN A 153 10.96 -1.98 -23.98
N ILE A 154 10.05 -2.94 -23.92
CA ILE A 154 9.73 -3.71 -22.71
C ILE A 154 9.80 -5.20 -23.00
N TRP A 155 10.23 -5.97 -22.02
CA TRP A 155 10.23 -7.44 -22.07
C TRP A 155 9.41 -7.95 -20.89
N VAL A 156 8.49 -8.88 -21.16
CA VAL A 156 7.65 -9.52 -20.16
C VAL A 156 7.75 -11.03 -20.35
N THR A 157 8.21 -11.72 -19.31
CA THR A 157 8.19 -13.19 -19.25
C THR A 157 6.76 -13.66 -19.02
N GLU A 158 6.33 -14.69 -19.74
CA GLU A 158 4.99 -15.26 -19.65
C GLU A 158 4.65 -15.70 -18.22
N GLN A 159 3.40 -15.45 -17.82
CA GLN A 159 2.91 -15.70 -16.47
C GLN A 159 1.85 -16.80 -16.44
N ALA A 160 1.65 -17.42 -15.28
CA ALA A 160 0.65 -18.47 -15.09
C ALA A 160 -0.82 -18.00 -15.30
N THR A 161 -1.06 -16.69 -15.41
CA THR A 161 -2.39 -16.12 -15.65
C THR A 161 -2.31 -15.01 -16.70
N GLU A 162 -3.34 -14.91 -17.54
CA GLU A 162 -3.45 -13.84 -18.53
C GLU A 162 -3.52 -12.46 -17.88
N TYR A 163 -4.22 -12.35 -16.74
CA TYR A 163 -4.27 -11.13 -15.94
C TYR A 163 -2.87 -10.68 -15.53
N TYR A 164 -2.02 -11.57 -14.98
CA TYR A 164 -0.72 -11.15 -14.44
C TYR A 164 0.29 -10.85 -15.56
N ARG A 165 0.17 -11.49 -16.73
CA ARG A 165 0.83 -11.02 -17.96
C ARG A 165 0.39 -9.60 -18.32
N ARG A 166 -0.92 -9.31 -18.35
CA ARG A 166 -1.44 -7.97 -18.69
C ARG A 166 -1.05 -6.91 -17.65
N HIS A 167 -0.99 -7.31 -16.37
CA HIS A 167 -0.48 -6.51 -15.25
C HIS A 167 0.99 -6.13 -15.47
N LEU A 168 1.87 -7.09 -15.76
CA LEU A 168 3.28 -6.82 -16.05
C LEU A 168 3.47 -5.96 -17.31
N PHE A 169 2.67 -6.21 -18.35
CA PHE A 169 2.67 -5.39 -19.57
C PHE A 169 2.31 -3.92 -19.29
N LEU A 170 1.30 -3.66 -18.45
CA LEU A 170 0.92 -2.30 -18.01
C LEU A 170 1.92 -1.70 -16.99
N HIS A 171 2.55 -2.53 -16.16
CA HIS A 171 3.59 -2.14 -15.22
C HIS A 171 4.84 -1.61 -15.97
N GLU A 172 5.41 -2.42 -16.86
CA GLU A 172 6.53 -2.00 -17.71
C GLU A 172 6.13 -0.87 -18.69
N GLY A 173 4.89 -0.89 -19.18
CA GLY A 173 4.32 0.22 -19.96
C GLY A 173 4.24 1.54 -19.18
N THR A 174 3.99 1.49 -17.86
CA THR A 174 4.04 2.66 -16.97
C THR A 174 5.48 3.17 -16.86
N HIS A 175 6.46 2.28 -16.66
CA HIS A 175 7.89 2.65 -16.67
C HIS A 175 8.30 3.30 -17.99
N TRP A 176 7.87 2.74 -19.13
CA TRP A 176 8.12 3.31 -20.45
C TRP A 176 7.53 4.72 -20.59
N PHE A 177 6.27 4.91 -20.21
CA PHE A 177 5.60 6.21 -20.32
C PHE A 177 6.28 7.27 -19.42
N MET A 178 6.65 6.88 -18.19
CA MET A 178 7.39 7.72 -17.27
C MET A 178 8.78 8.07 -17.82
N ASN A 179 9.54 7.09 -18.29
CA ASN A 179 10.87 7.29 -18.87
C ASN A 179 10.81 8.19 -20.12
N ARG A 180 9.86 7.96 -21.04
CA ARG A 180 9.60 8.85 -22.19
C ARG A 180 9.31 10.29 -21.78
N LYS A 181 8.49 10.48 -20.75
CA LYS A 181 8.08 11.81 -20.26
C LYS A 181 9.22 12.57 -19.57
N TYR A 182 9.91 11.92 -18.64
CA TYR A 182 10.88 12.58 -17.75
C TYR A 182 12.33 12.42 -18.23
N ARG A 183 12.62 11.49 -19.16
CA ARG A 183 13.98 11.09 -19.60
C ARG A 183 14.88 10.51 -18.51
N GLU A 184 14.28 10.23 -17.36
CA GLU A 184 14.91 9.91 -16.09
C GLU A 184 13.97 8.97 -15.33
N ASN A 185 14.53 8.09 -14.51
CA ASN A 185 13.75 7.22 -13.66
C ASN A 185 13.45 7.92 -12.32
N GLY A 186 12.27 7.68 -11.74
CA GLY A 186 11.89 8.31 -10.47
C GLY A 186 12.59 7.71 -9.24
N PRO A 187 12.32 8.22 -8.03
CA PRO A 187 12.68 7.52 -6.80
C PRO A 187 12.07 6.11 -6.81
N PRO A 188 12.79 5.04 -6.42
CA PRO A 188 12.32 3.65 -6.57
C PRO A 188 10.91 3.39 -6.05
N TRP A 189 10.59 3.86 -4.84
CA TRP A 189 9.27 3.73 -4.22
C TRP A 189 8.13 4.35 -5.04
N LEU A 190 8.40 5.47 -5.72
CA LEU A 190 7.40 6.20 -6.50
C LEU A 190 7.22 5.52 -7.85
N MET A 191 8.32 5.13 -8.48
CA MET A 191 8.34 4.45 -9.77
C MET A 191 7.56 3.12 -9.69
N GLU A 192 7.97 2.25 -8.77
CA GLU A 192 7.37 0.91 -8.64
C GLU A 192 5.99 0.94 -8.04
N GLY A 193 5.73 1.84 -7.08
CA GLY A 193 4.40 2.03 -6.55
C GLY A 193 3.41 2.49 -7.64
N LEU A 194 3.82 3.38 -8.55
CA LEU A 194 2.95 3.83 -9.65
C LEU A 194 2.78 2.75 -10.72
N ALA A 195 3.84 2.00 -11.06
CA ALA A 195 3.76 0.90 -12.01
C ALA A 195 2.90 -0.27 -11.49
N GLU A 196 2.96 -0.59 -10.20
CA GLU A 196 2.01 -1.53 -9.56
C GLU A 196 0.59 -0.96 -9.52
N TRP A 197 0.43 0.34 -9.21
CA TRP A 197 -0.87 1.00 -9.17
C TRP A 197 -1.58 0.98 -10.53
N TYR A 198 -0.93 1.47 -11.60
CA TYR A 198 -1.53 1.47 -12.94
C TYR A 198 -1.51 0.08 -13.61
N GLY A 199 -0.59 -0.81 -13.22
CA GLY A 199 -0.66 -2.22 -13.57
C GLY A 199 -1.90 -2.93 -13.03
N THR A 200 -2.40 -2.52 -11.86
CA THR A 200 -3.62 -3.06 -11.25
C THR A 200 -4.87 -2.50 -11.94
N HIS A 201 -5.64 -3.36 -12.63
CA HIS A 201 -6.65 -2.92 -13.60
C HIS A 201 -7.90 -3.81 -13.68
N THR A 202 -8.98 -3.29 -14.28
CA THR A 202 -10.04 -4.10 -14.92
C THR A 202 -10.04 -3.84 -16.43
N TRP A 203 -10.30 -4.89 -17.21
CA TRP A 203 -10.43 -4.83 -18.67
C TRP A 203 -11.52 -5.80 -19.12
N ASP A 204 -12.50 -5.31 -19.89
CA ASP A 204 -13.63 -6.09 -20.42
C ASP A 204 -13.56 -6.32 -21.94
N GLY A 205 -12.45 -5.93 -22.58
CA GLY A 205 -12.28 -5.92 -24.02
C GLY A 205 -12.55 -4.57 -24.69
N THR A 206 -13.12 -3.59 -23.96
CA THR A 206 -13.45 -2.24 -24.47
C THR A 206 -13.05 -1.12 -23.49
N GLU A 207 -13.42 -1.24 -22.21
CA GLU A 207 -13.12 -0.26 -21.17
C GLU A 207 -11.94 -0.74 -20.30
N LEU A 208 -10.88 0.09 -20.22
CA LEU A 208 -9.76 -0.11 -19.30
C LEU A 208 -9.93 0.84 -18.11
N ARG A 209 -9.90 0.29 -16.89
CA ARG A 209 -9.72 1.06 -15.65
C ARG A 209 -8.43 0.64 -14.99
N MET A 210 -7.47 1.56 -14.88
CA MET A 210 -6.20 1.36 -14.18
C MET A 210 -6.23 2.09 -12.83
N GLY A 211 -5.40 1.67 -11.88
CA GLY A 211 -5.37 2.32 -10.56
C GLY A 211 -6.60 1.96 -9.73
N ILE A 212 -6.89 0.66 -9.64
CA ILE A 212 -8.00 0.14 -8.83
C ILE A 212 -7.49 -0.49 -7.54
N ILE A 213 -8.36 -0.55 -6.54
CA ILE A 213 -8.19 -1.44 -5.39
C ILE A 213 -9.14 -2.62 -5.63
N PRO A 214 -8.63 -3.84 -5.83
CA PRO A 214 -9.45 -4.98 -6.24
C PRO A 214 -10.38 -5.43 -5.12
N ALA A 215 -11.64 -5.73 -5.45
CA ALA A 215 -12.65 -6.20 -4.50
C ALA A 215 -12.42 -7.66 -4.05
N SER A 216 -11.70 -8.46 -4.83
CA SER A 216 -11.28 -9.81 -4.44
C SER A 216 -10.00 -10.26 -5.14
N LYS A 217 -9.33 -11.27 -4.59
CA LYS A 217 -8.17 -11.93 -5.21
C LYS A 217 -8.51 -12.58 -6.57
N LEU A 218 -9.79 -12.92 -6.80
CA LEU A 218 -10.27 -13.54 -8.05
C LEU A 218 -10.30 -12.54 -9.23
N GLN A 219 -10.44 -11.25 -8.96
CA GLN A 219 -10.39 -10.21 -10.01
C GLN A 219 -8.96 -9.96 -10.53
N VAL A 220 -7.94 -10.30 -9.74
CA VAL A 220 -6.52 -9.98 -10.00
C VAL A 220 -5.61 -11.21 -9.83
N PRO A 221 -5.90 -12.34 -10.49
CA PRO A 221 -5.24 -13.62 -10.21
C PRO A 221 -3.75 -13.55 -10.56
N GLY A 222 -2.89 -13.82 -9.56
CA GLY A 222 -1.42 -13.75 -9.66
C GLY A 222 -0.78 -12.52 -9.00
N TRP A 223 -1.53 -11.42 -8.80
CA TRP A 223 -0.95 -10.15 -8.29
C TRP A 223 -0.55 -10.18 -6.81
N GLY A 224 -1.47 -10.59 -5.93
CA GLY A 224 -1.17 -10.98 -4.54
C GLY A 224 -0.66 -9.93 -3.55
N ARG A 225 -0.43 -8.66 -3.93
CA ARG A 225 0.25 -7.66 -3.08
C ARG A 225 -0.43 -7.39 -1.74
N ILE A 226 -1.77 -7.34 -1.70
CA ILE A 226 -2.54 -7.20 -0.45
C ILE A 226 -2.28 -8.39 0.49
N SER A 227 -2.29 -9.62 -0.02
CA SER A 227 -1.97 -10.81 0.80
C SER A 227 -0.53 -10.78 1.32
N LEU A 228 0.44 -10.30 0.51
CA LEU A 228 1.84 -10.19 0.93
C LEU A 228 2.06 -9.13 2.02
N ILE A 229 1.30 -8.03 2.00
CA ILE A 229 1.28 -7.04 3.10
C ILE A 229 0.73 -7.68 4.37
N GLN A 230 -0.41 -8.37 4.26
CA GLN A 230 -1.06 -9.04 5.42
C GLN A 230 -0.17 -10.12 6.03
N GLU A 231 0.53 -10.91 5.22
CA GLU A 231 1.51 -11.92 5.66
C GLU A 231 2.70 -11.27 6.38
N GLN A 232 3.29 -10.22 5.79
CA GLN A 232 4.40 -9.49 6.43
C GLN A 232 3.99 -8.88 7.77
N MET A 233 2.79 -8.28 7.86
CA MET A 233 2.26 -7.74 9.11
C MET A 233 2.05 -8.82 10.18
N GLN A 234 1.56 -10.00 9.80
CA GLN A 234 1.46 -11.16 10.71
C GLN A 234 2.84 -11.64 11.16
N GLY A 235 3.86 -11.51 10.31
CA GLY A 235 5.27 -11.73 10.64
C GLY A 235 5.94 -10.60 11.44
N GLY A 236 5.21 -9.54 11.81
CA GLY A 236 5.73 -8.38 12.54
C GLY A 236 6.52 -7.37 11.68
N ILE A 237 6.45 -7.47 10.36
CA ILE A 237 7.07 -6.55 9.41
C ILE A 237 6.03 -5.50 8.99
N ALA A 238 6.20 -4.28 9.48
CA ALA A 238 5.38 -3.13 9.12
C ALA A 238 6.30 -1.88 8.99
N PRO A 239 6.79 -1.55 7.79
CA PRO A 239 7.73 -0.43 7.61
C PRO A 239 7.04 0.93 7.78
N SER A 240 7.80 1.94 8.22
CA SER A 240 7.38 3.34 8.16
C SER A 240 7.29 3.83 6.72
N LEU A 241 6.48 4.87 6.46
CA LEU A 241 6.42 5.54 5.15
C LEU A 241 7.81 5.97 4.69
N GLU A 242 8.61 6.54 5.58
CA GLU A 242 9.97 6.99 5.28
C GLU A 242 10.94 5.84 5.00
N THR A 243 10.75 4.67 5.59
CA THR A 243 11.51 3.46 5.24
C THR A 243 11.24 3.05 3.80
N ILE A 244 9.97 3.05 3.38
CA ILE A 244 9.57 2.81 1.99
C ILE A 244 10.18 3.89 1.08
N MET A 245 10.05 5.17 1.43
CA MET A 245 10.57 6.27 0.63
C MET A 245 12.11 6.35 0.53
N ARG A 246 12.83 5.53 1.30
CA ARG A 246 14.29 5.35 1.27
C ARG A 246 14.74 4.07 0.57
N TYR A 247 13.83 3.29 -0.02
CA TYR A 247 14.18 2.14 -0.85
C TYR A 247 15.21 2.53 -1.93
N ASP A 248 16.28 1.76 -2.00
CA ASP A 248 17.33 1.90 -3.01
C ASP A 248 17.05 1.00 -4.23
N THR A 249 17.95 1.00 -5.22
CA THR A 249 17.78 0.22 -6.45
C THR A 249 17.85 -1.30 -6.26
N ARG A 250 18.13 -1.82 -5.05
CA ARG A 250 18.05 -3.26 -4.75
C ARG A 250 16.65 -3.68 -4.29
N ALA A 251 15.80 -2.72 -3.92
CA ALA A 251 14.40 -2.98 -3.61
C ALA A 251 13.62 -3.53 -4.82
N HIS A 252 14.05 -3.19 -6.05
CA HIS A 252 13.55 -3.75 -7.31
C HIS A 252 13.71 -5.28 -7.44
N SER A 253 14.40 -5.95 -6.50
CA SER A 253 14.53 -7.41 -6.47
C SER A 253 13.68 -8.10 -5.38
N GLN A 254 12.78 -7.37 -4.71
CA GLN A 254 11.98 -7.85 -3.57
C GLN A 254 10.51 -7.55 -3.78
N ALA A 255 9.67 -8.59 -3.97
CA ALA A 255 8.21 -8.45 -4.20
C ALA A 255 7.51 -7.67 -3.05
N GLU A 256 8.08 -7.74 -1.86
CA GLU A 256 7.69 -7.01 -0.66
C GLU A 256 7.77 -5.49 -0.88
N ALA A 257 8.84 -4.99 -1.50
CA ALA A 257 9.04 -3.57 -1.73
C ALA A 257 8.02 -3.01 -2.73
N TYR A 258 7.64 -3.78 -3.75
CA TYR A 258 6.55 -3.44 -4.67
C TYR A 258 5.22 -3.30 -3.93
N ALA A 259 4.89 -4.25 -3.05
CA ALA A 259 3.65 -4.23 -2.28
C ALA A 259 3.58 -3.02 -1.32
N TRP A 260 4.65 -2.75 -0.58
CA TRP A 260 4.71 -1.57 0.30
C TRP A 260 4.69 -0.24 -0.46
N SER A 261 5.36 -0.18 -1.61
CA SER A 261 5.33 1.00 -2.50
C SER A 261 3.91 1.25 -3.03
N TRP A 262 3.21 0.22 -3.50
CA TRP A 262 1.80 0.30 -3.90
C TRP A 262 0.92 0.83 -2.76
N ALA A 263 1.09 0.31 -1.53
CA ALA A 263 0.32 0.77 -0.37
C ALA A 263 0.58 2.26 -0.04
N ALA A 264 1.83 2.73 -0.15
CA ALA A 264 2.15 4.15 0.02
C ALA A 264 1.47 5.02 -1.06
N ILE A 265 1.39 4.55 -2.31
CA ILE A 265 0.67 5.23 -3.39
C ILE A 265 -0.84 5.26 -3.13
N VAL A 266 -1.44 4.18 -2.63
CA VAL A 266 -2.85 4.16 -2.19
C VAL A 266 -3.09 5.24 -1.14
N LEU A 267 -2.26 5.32 -0.10
CA LEU A 267 -2.39 6.37 0.91
C LEU A 267 -2.29 7.77 0.28
N PHE A 268 -1.25 8.04 -0.52
CA PHE A 268 -1.00 9.38 -1.03
C PHE A 268 -1.99 9.83 -2.13
N LYS A 269 -2.49 8.92 -2.97
CA LYS A 269 -3.50 9.23 -4.00
C LYS A 269 -4.90 9.45 -3.44
N HIS A 270 -5.20 8.97 -2.22
CA HIS A 270 -6.55 9.04 -1.66
C HIS A 270 -6.68 9.88 -0.38
N HIS A 271 -5.64 10.03 0.43
CA HIS A 271 -5.74 10.74 1.71
C HIS A 271 -6.10 12.24 1.52
N PRO A 272 -7.23 12.73 2.07
CA PRO A 272 -7.81 14.03 1.71
C PRO A 272 -6.85 15.22 1.82
N GLU A 273 -6.02 15.27 2.86
CA GLU A 273 -5.09 16.40 3.08
C GLU A 273 -3.88 16.43 2.14
N VAL A 274 -3.54 15.32 1.49
CA VAL A 274 -2.28 15.16 0.73
C VAL A 274 -2.50 14.83 -0.74
N LYS A 275 -3.64 14.25 -1.14
CA LYS A 275 -3.95 13.89 -2.54
C LYS A 275 -3.58 15.00 -3.53
N ARG A 276 -4.07 16.22 -3.30
CA ARG A 276 -3.78 17.37 -4.18
C ARG A 276 -2.28 17.71 -4.27
N THR A 277 -1.51 17.44 -3.22
CA THR A 277 -0.05 17.62 -3.21
C THR A 277 0.65 16.49 -3.98
N PHE A 278 0.10 15.27 -3.90
CA PHE A 278 0.59 14.12 -4.67
C PHE A 278 0.26 14.25 -6.17
N ASP A 279 -0.95 14.70 -6.53
CA ASP A 279 -1.33 15.01 -7.92
C ASP A 279 -0.43 16.10 -8.55
N LEU A 280 0.16 16.99 -7.73
CA LEU A 280 1.18 17.95 -8.16
C LEU A 280 2.59 17.35 -8.23
N LEU A 281 2.90 16.34 -7.40
CA LEU A 281 4.16 15.59 -7.43
C LEU A 281 4.34 14.90 -8.78
N LEU A 282 3.30 14.24 -9.28
CA LEU A 282 3.28 13.56 -10.58
C LEU A 282 3.49 14.51 -11.78
N LYS A 283 3.37 15.83 -11.56
CA LYS A 283 3.58 16.86 -12.58
C LYS A 283 4.95 17.53 -12.48
N GLN A 284 5.77 17.17 -11.49
CA GLN A 284 7.15 17.63 -11.38
C GLN A 284 8.07 16.75 -12.24
N GLN A 285 9.25 17.29 -12.57
CA GLN A 285 10.33 16.52 -13.17
C GLN A 285 10.77 15.38 -12.22
N MET A 286 10.85 14.15 -12.73
CA MET A 286 11.41 13.03 -11.98
C MET A 286 12.93 12.99 -12.09
N GLN A 287 13.56 12.52 -11.03
CA GLN A 287 15.00 12.32 -10.87
C GLN A 287 15.20 11.06 -10.00
N PRO A 288 16.26 10.26 -10.24
CA PRO A 288 16.54 9.02 -9.51
C PRO A 288 17.22 9.30 -8.16
N ASP A 289 16.79 10.36 -7.47
CA ASP A 289 17.37 10.85 -6.24
C ASP A 289 16.29 11.28 -5.23
N ALA A 290 16.72 11.63 -4.01
CA ALA A 290 15.80 12.06 -2.97
C ALA A 290 15.22 13.49 -3.17
N THR A 291 15.47 14.19 -4.28
CA THR A 291 14.98 15.57 -4.48
C THR A 291 13.47 15.64 -4.59
N LEU A 292 12.85 14.72 -5.34
CA LEU A 292 11.40 14.66 -5.47
C LEU A 292 10.72 14.24 -4.15
N THR A 293 11.29 13.25 -3.44
CA THR A 293 10.90 12.87 -2.07
C THR A 293 10.97 14.05 -1.10
N ARG A 294 12.08 14.81 -1.09
CA ARG A 294 12.25 16.02 -0.26
C ARG A 294 11.28 17.14 -0.64
N TRP A 295 10.95 17.29 -1.92
CA TRP A 295 9.93 18.23 -2.38
C TRP A 295 8.55 17.86 -1.82
N PHE A 296 8.17 16.58 -1.89
CA PHE A 296 6.88 16.09 -1.39
C PHE A 296 6.73 16.34 0.11
N PHE A 297 7.70 15.88 0.90
CA PHE A 297 7.72 16.07 2.35
C PHE A 297 7.59 17.55 2.75
N ARG A 298 8.36 18.44 2.09
CA ARG A 298 8.30 19.89 2.33
C ARG A 298 6.94 20.49 1.95
N ARG A 299 6.28 19.99 0.90
CA ARG A 299 5.01 20.53 0.40
C ARG A 299 3.80 20.05 1.23
N VAL A 300 3.86 18.83 1.77
CA VAL A 300 2.93 18.35 2.80
C VAL A 300 3.17 19.10 4.12
N GLY A 301 4.42 19.21 4.57
CA GLY A 301 4.81 19.94 5.77
C GLY A 301 4.57 19.16 7.07
N ALA A 302 5.35 19.50 8.10
CA ALA A 302 5.53 18.65 9.29
C ALA A 302 4.24 18.27 10.03
N ARG A 303 3.28 19.20 10.24
CA ARG A 303 2.01 18.90 10.93
C ARG A 303 1.21 17.80 10.21
N ARG A 304 1.01 17.95 8.90
CA ARG A 304 0.25 16.98 8.09
C ARG A 304 1.02 15.69 7.91
N TRP A 305 2.35 15.74 7.81
CA TRP A 305 3.17 14.53 7.76
C TRP A 305 3.09 13.70 9.05
N ALA A 306 3.07 14.35 10.21
CA ALA A 306 2.87 13.68 11.49
C ALA A 306 1.49 12.99 11.59
N ALA A 307 0.43 13.63 11.09
CA ALA A 307 -0.90 13.03 10.98
C ALA A 307 -0.90 11.84 10.00
N LEU A 308 -0.22 11.99 8.86
CA LEU A 308 -0.14 10.99 7.79
C LEU A 308 0.55 9.69 8.23
N ARG A 309 1.57 9.76 9.09
CA ARG A 309 2.17 8.57 9.73
C ARG A 309 1.17 7.79 10.57
N GLN A 310 0.31 8.48 11.31
CA GLN A 310 -0.73 7.82 12.10
C GLN A 310 -1.88 7.28 11.22
N SER A 311 -2.16 7.95 10.11
CA SER A 311 -3.10 7.46 9.08
C SER A 311 -2.56 6.23 8.34
N TRP A 312 -1.25 6.14 8.10
CA TRP A 312 -0.57 4.93 7.61
C TRP A 312 -0.74 3.76 8.59
N ASN A 313 -0.42 3.96 9.86
CA ASN A 313 -0.62 2.98 10.92
C ASN A 313 -2.08 2.48 11.00
N ALA A 314 -3.06 3.37 10.78
CA ALA A 314 -4.48 3.02 10.71
C ALA A 314 -4.83 2.24 9.43
N MET A 315 -4.35 2.68 8.27
CA MET A 315 -4.59 2.03 6.98
C MET A 315 -4.07 0.59 6.97
N LEU A 316 -2.90 0.34 7.58
CA LEU A 316 -2.28 -0.98 7.57
C LEU A 316 -3.14 -2.04 8.28
N THR A 317 -3.90 -1.71 9.32
CA THR A 317 -4.81 -2.69 9.97
C THR A 317 -6.00 -3.05 9.10
N GLU A 318 -6.41 -2.14 8.22
CA GLU A 318 -7.62 -2.26 7.40
C GLU A 318 -7.35 -2.68 5.95
N VAL A 319 -6.08 -2.76 5.51
CA VAL A 319 -5.77 -3.01 4.10
C VAL A 319 -6.15 -4.44 3.70
N ALA A 320 -7.16 -4.53 2.86
CA ALA A 320 -7.81 -5.76 2.43
C ALA A 320 -8.33 -5.61 1.00
N TYR A 321 -8.72 -6.73 0.40
CA TYR A 321 -9.50 -6.68 -0.83
C TYR A 321 -10.82 -5.94 -0.58
N GLY A 322 -11.17 -5.01 -1.47
CA GLY A 322 -12.31 -4.11 -1.32
C GLY A 322 -12.06 -2.85 -0.49
N PHE A 323 -10.88 -2.67 0.12
CA PHE A 323 -10.55 -1.49 0.95
C PHE A 323 -10.95 -0.18 0.25
N ALA A 324 -11.64 0.71 0.97
CA ALA A 324 -12.26 1.91 0.42
C ALA A 324 -11.63 3.19 1.02
N PRO A 325 -10.50 3.68 0.48
CA PRO A 325 -9.74 4.79 1.05
C PRO A 325 -10.55 6.07 1.32
N SER A 326 -11.60 6.31 0.53
CA SER A 326 -12.48 7.48 0.68
C SER A 326 -13.32 7.48 1.96
N VAL A 327 -13.45 6.34 2.64
CA VAL A 327 -14.22 6.18 3.89
C VAL A 327 -13.42 5.57 5.03
N ASP A 328 -12.34 4.82 4.76
CA ASP A 328 -11.53 4.14 5.78
C ASP A 328 -10.29 4.90 6.27
N LEU A 329 -9.76 5.87 5.50
CA LEU A 329 -8.54 6.58 5.89
C LEU A 329 -8.77 7.52 7.08
N LEU A 330 -7.99 7.34 8.14
CA LEU A 330 -8.04 8.18 9.34
C LEU A 330 -7.59 9.61 9.02
N VAL A 331 -8.43 10.58 9.37
CA VAL A 331 -8.14 12.02 9.27
C VAL A 331 -8.44 12.68 10.61
N PHE A 332 -7.49 13.49 11.10
CA PHE A 332 -7.66 14.24 12.36
C PHE A 332 -8.61 15.43 12.21
N SER A 333 -9.26 15.81 13.31
CA SER A 333 -10.02 17.05 13.36
C SER A 333 -9.08 18.26 13.27
N GLN A 334 -9.54 19.33 12.61
CA GLN A 334 -8.73 20.55 12.44
C GLN A 334 -8.57 21.33 13.74
N ASP A 335 -9.69 21.45 14.49
CA ASP A 335 -9.84 22.24 15.71
C ASP A 335 -10.43 21.40 16.87
N PRO A 336 -9.74 20.36 17.36
CA PRO A 336 -10.25 19.48 18.41
C PRO A 336 -10.21 20.17 19.79
N ILE A 337 -11.20 19.86 20.65
CA ILE A 337 -11.39 20.44 21.98
C ILE A 337 -11.09 19.42 23.08
N SER A 338 -10.61 19.88 24.24
CA SER A 338 -10.37 18.99 25.39
C SER A 338 -11.68 18.41 25.97
N LEU A 339 -11.73 17.09 26.10
CA LEU A 339 -12.83 16.40 26.77
C LEU A 339 -12.94 16.85 28.23
N ASN A 340 -14.15 17.26 28.60
CA ASN A 340 -14.47 17.77 29.93
C ASN A 340 -15.63 16.96 30.55
N THR A 341 -16.11 17.39 31.72
CA THR A 341 -17.16 16.71 32.49
C THR A 341 -18.57 16.89 31.90
N SER A 342 -18.77 17.80 30.95
CA SER A 342 -20.05 17.96 30.25
C SER A 342 -20.18 16.93 29.13
N ALA A 343 -21.32 16.24 29.10
CA ALA A 343 -21.63 15.22 28.09
C ALA A 343 -21.61 15.79 26.67
N GLN A 344 -20.66 15.31 25.87
CA GLN A 344 -20.59 15.53 24.43
C GLN A 344 -21.46 14.49 23.73
N ALA A 345 -22.19 14.91 22.70
CA ALA A 345 -22.96 14.03 21.84
C ALA A 345 -22.23 13.86 20.50
N LEU A 346 -22.12 12.63 20.02
CA LEU A 346 -21.48 12.27 18.75
C LEU A 346 -22.40 11.29 18.00
N THR A 347 -22.35 11.28 16.68
CA THR A 347 -23.04 10.28 15.85
C THR A 347 -22.00 9.61 14.96
N ILE A 348 -21.91 8.28 15.04
CA ILE A 348 -20.92 7.46 14.33
C ILE A 348 -21.63 6.74 13.20
N ASP A 349 -21.16 6.96 11.97
CA ASP A 349 -21.69 6.36 10.76
C ASP A 349 -21.08 4.96 10.53
N SER A 350 -21.91 3.97 10.23
CA SER A 350 -21.43 2.60 9.96
C SER A 350 -20.76 2.43 8.59
N THR A 351 -20.96 3.38 7.69
CA THR A 351 -20.33 3.41 6.35
C THR A 351 -18.90 3.93 6.37
N LEU A 352 -18.43 4.47 7.49
CA LEU A 352 -17.11 5.10 7.65
C LEU A 352 -16.22 4.31 8.63
N GLY A 353 -14.91 4.33 8.36
CA GLY A 353 -13.89 3.72 9.22
C GLY A 353 -13.65 4.52 10.50
N TRP A 354 -12.38 4.80 10.81
CA TRP A 354 -12.01 5.59 11.99
C TRP A 354 -12.42 7.07 11.84
N GLN A 355 -13.48 7.45 12.54
CA GLN A 355 -14.05 8.80 12.56
C GLN A 355 -13.49 9.57 13.76
N GLY A 356 -12.82 10.69 13.49
CA GLY A 356 -12.34 11.63 14.52
C GLY A 356 -13.53 12.33 15.19
N SER A 357 -13.53 12.34 16.53
CA SER A 357 -14.62 12.97 17.30
C SER A 357 -14.40 14.45 17.61
N GLY A 358 -13.22 14.99 17.33
CA GLY A 358 -12.82 16.33 17.76
C GLY A 358 -12.56 16.44 19.26
N LEU A 359 -12.42 15.33 20.00
CA LEU A 359 -12.24 15.32 21.45
C LEU A 359 -10.82 14.88 21.84
N LEU A 360 -10.04 15.79 22.42
CA LEU A 360 -8.72 15.52 22.97
C LEU A 360 -8.81 14.97 24.40
N VAL A 361 -7.93 14.01 24.69
CA VAL A 361 -7.78 13.35 25.98
C VAL A 361 -6.31 13.24 26.38
N SER A 362 -6.06 13.11 27.67
CA SER A 362 -4.73 12.75 28.19
C SER A 362 -4.71 11.29 28.65
N ALA A 363 -3.53 10.67 28.63
CA ALA A 363 -3.30 9.33 29.17
C ALA A 363 -3.79 9.23 30.64
N GLY A 364 -4.43 8.11 30.97
CA GLY A 364 -5.08 7.91 32.26
C GLY A 364 -6.42 8.63 32.43
N THR A 365 -6.91 9.38 31.44
CA THR A 365 -8.25 9.98 31.50
C THR A 365 -9.30 8.88 31.55
N ARG A 366 -10.10 8.91 32.62
CA ARG A 366 -11.28 8.06 32.78
C ARG A 366 -12.46 8.72 32.08
N VAL A 367 -13.18 7.95 31.25
CA VAL A 367 -14.35 8.42 30.50
C VAL A 367 -15.54 7.51 30.76
N GLN A 368 -16.72 8.11 30.85
CA GLN A 368 -17.99 7.40 30.84
C GLN A 368 -18.64 7.60 29.47
N LEU A 369 -19.12 6.50 28.89
CA LEU A 369 -19.72 6.47 27.56
C LEU A 369 -21.02 5.66 27.58
N SER A 370 -22.05 6.13 26.88
CA SER A 370 -23.26 5.36 26.55
C SER A 370 -23.58 5.49 25.06
N ALA A 371 -23.93 4.38 24.41
CA ALA A 371 -24.23 4.34 22.98
C ALA A 371 -25.60 3.69 22.69
N THR A 372 -26.32 4.25 21.72
CA THR A 372 -27.65 3.82 21.26
C THR A 372 -27.74 3.90 19.73
N GLY A 373 -28.84 3.42 19.15
CA GLY A 373 -29.05 3.37 17.70
C GLY A 373 -28.85 1.98 17.12
N GLU A 374 -29.09 1.86 15.82
CA GLU A 374 -29.01 0.60 15.07
C GLU A 374 -28.39 0.85 13.70
N CYS A 375 -27.55 -0.10 13.26
CA CYS A 375 -26.95 -0.14 11.93
C CYS A 375 -27.32 -1.45 11.26
N ILE A 376 -27.44 -1.44 9.93
CA ILE A 376 -27.47 -2.65 9.11
C ILE A 376 -26.05 -2.86 8.60
N ILE A 377 -25.46 -4.01 8.91
CA ILE A 377 -24.12 -4.41 8.49
C ILE A 377 -24.22 -5.46 7.40
N ARG A 378 -23.39 -5.34 6.35
CA ARG A 378 -23.48 -6.12 5.09
C ARG A 378 -24.87 -6.07 4.48
N GLY A 379 -25.31 -4.84 4.19
CA GLY A 379 -26.56 -4.60 3.49
C GLY A 379 -26.55 -5.17 2.06
N MET A 380 -27.60 -4.87 1.33
CA MET A 380 -27.63 -5.18 -0.11
C MET A 380 -26.67 -4.23 -0.84
N PRO A 381 -25.72 -4.74 -1.65
CA PRO A 381 -24.86 -3.88 -2.46
C PRO A 381 -25.72 -2.98 -3.37
N THR A 382 -25.41 -1.68 -3.41
CA THR A 382 -26.17 -0.74 -4.24
C THR A 382 -26.03 -1.09 -5.72
N GLY A 383 -27.12 -1.57 -6.32
CA GLY A 383 -27.16 -2.02 -7.73
C GLY A 383 -27.18 -3.54 -7.92
N ALA A 384 -27.18 -4.35 -6.86
CA ALA A 384 -27.37 -5.80 -6.97
C ALA A 384 -28.78 -6.15 -7.49
N THR A 385 -28.86 -6.69 -8.71
CA THR A 385 -30.11 -7.12 -9.36
C THR A 385 -30.21 -8.64 -9.57
N ASP A 386 -29.12 -9.39 -9.35
CA ASP A 386 -29.04 -10.83 -9.56
C ASP A 386 -29.48 -11.62 -8.31
N PRO A 387 -30.53 -12.47 -8.37
CA PRO A 387 -30.98 -13.30 -7.27
C PRO A 387 -29.90 -14.14 -6.57
N GLU A 388 -28.84 -14.59 -7.25
CA GLU A 388 -27.77 -15.34 -6.59
C GLU A 388 -27.00 -14.45 -5.60
N SER A 389 -26.68 -13.22 -6.01
CA SER A 389 -26.01 -12.24 -5.13
C SER A 389 -26.86 -11.91 -3.88
N ILE A 390 -28.18 -11.84 -4.04
CA ILE A 390 -29.13 -11.60 -2.94
C ILE A 390 -29.16 -12.78 -1.96
N SER A 391 -28.99 -14.01 -2.44
CA SER A 391 -29.12 -15.22 -1.61
C SER A 391 -27.95 -15.44 -0.63
N VAL A 392 -26.80 -14.82 -0.89
CA VAL A 392 -25.57 -14.96 -0.07
C VAL A 392 -25.40 -13.80 0.93
N HIS A 393 -25.93 -12.61 0.63
CA HIS A 393 -25.87 -11.46 1.54
C HIS A 393 -26.97 -11.53 2.62
N LYS A 394 -26.56 -11.86 3.85
CA LYS A 394 -27.44 -11.79 5.02
C LYS A 394 -27.20 -10.47 5.79
N PRO A 395 -28.08 -9.46 5.65
CA PRO A 395 -27.94 -8.22 6.40
C PRO A 395 -28.15 -8.44 7.89
N TRP A 396 -27.26 -7.88 8.70
CA TRP A 396 -27.29 -7.98 10.15
C TRP A 396 -27.72 -6.66 10.78
N ILE A 397 -28.86 -6.65 11.48
CA ILE A 397 -29.25 -5.50 12.33
C ILE A 397 -28.39 -5.55 13.60
N CYS A 398 -27.52 -4.57 13.74
CA CYS A 398 -26.54 -4.44 14.81
C CYS A 398 -26.87 -3.24 15.69
N GLN A 399 -27.08 -3.50 16.98
CA GLN A 399 -26.97 -2.49 18.04
C GLN A 399 -25.49 -2.34 18.46
N PRO A 400 -25.11 -1.32 19.26
CA PRO A 400 -23.70 -1.03 19.56
C PRO A 400 -22.86 -2.20 20.12
N GLN A 401 -23.47 -3.20 20.79
CA GLN A 401 -22.77 -4.42 21.24
C GLN A 401 -22.28 -5.34 20.10
N GLY A 402 -22.77 -5.16 18.88
CA GLY A 402 -22.53 -6.04 17.73
C GLY A 402 -23.33 -7.35 17.79
N VAL A 403 -23.11 -8.20 16.80
CA VAL A 403 -23.63 -9.57 16.71
C VAL A 403 -22.49 -10.58 16.89
N THR A 404 -22.71 -11.60 17.71
CA THR A 404 -21.71 -12.64 18.02
C THR A 404 -21.82 -13.87 17.12
N LEU A 405 -22.46 -13.73 15.96
CA LEU A 405 -22.54 -14.78 14.94
C LEU A 405 -21.33 -14.73 14.00
N GLU A 406 -20.71 -13.55 13.87
CA GLU A 406 -19.51 -13.30 13.10
C GLU A 406 -18.58 -12.34 13.84
N TYR A 407 -17.29 -12.42 13.52
CA TYR A 407 -16.24 -11.67 14.20
C TYR A 407 -15.26 -11.06 13.20
N HIS A 408 -14.88 -9.80 13.43
CA HIS A 408 -13.81 -9.10 12.70
C HIS A 408 -12.72 -8.69 13.70
N HIS A 409 -11.46 -9.04 13.40
CA HIS A 409 -10.31 -8.99 14.34
C HIS A 409 -10.61 -9.53 15.76
N GLY A 410 -11.35 -10.64 15.85
CA GLY A 410 -11.70 -11.27 17.12
C GLY A 410 -12.74 -10.51 17.97
N GLN A 411 -13.32 -9.42 17.45
CA GLN A 411 -14.42 -8.68 18.08
C GLN A 411 -15.73 -8.90 17.32
N PRO A 412 -16.91 -8.85 17.98
CA PRO A 412 -18.21 -9.04 17.32
C PRO A 412 -18.43 -8.10 16.14
N LEU A 413 -19.08 -8.59 15.09
CA LEU A 413 -19.43 -7.80 13.92
C LEU A 413 -20.43 -6.69 14.28
N GLY A 414 -20.28 -5.49 13.71
CA GLY A 414 -21.14 -4.35 14.01
C GLY A 414 -20.95 -3.73 15.39
N GLN A 415 -19.95 -4.16 16.17
CA GLN A 415 -19.68 -3.60 17.49
C GLN A 415 -19.09 -2.17 17.39
N LEU A 416 -19.57 -1.26 18.24
CA LEU A 416 -18.95 0.04 18.43
C LEU A 416 -17.56 -0.11 19.10
N GLN A 417 -16.55 0.47 18.46
CA GLN A 417 -15.16 0.52 18.93
C GLN A 417 -14.67 1.97 19.04
N MET A 418 -13.69 2.17 19.92
CA MET A 418 -12.97 3.44 20.08
C MET A 418 -11.47 3.19 20.06
N THR A 419 -10.71 4.17 19.63
CA THR A 419 -9.26 4.24 19.90
C THR A 419 -8.89 5.67 20.26
N THR A 420 -7.66 5.85 20.75
CA THR A 420 -7.04 7.16 20.89
C THR A 420 -5.87 7.20 19.92
N ALA A 421 -5.68 8.31 19.22
CA ALA A 421 -4.57 8.47 18.29
C ALA A 421 -4.03 9.90 18.33
N ALA A 422 -2.74 10.07 18.06
CA ALA A 422 -2.09 11.37 18.00
C ALA A 422 -1.19 11.45 16.74
N PRO A 423 -0.98 12.64 16.16
CA PRO A 423 0.03 12.81 15.11
C PRO A 423 1.41 12.39 15.62
N LEU A 424 2.17 11.62 14.83
CA LEU A 424 3.50 11.14 15.19
C LEU A 424 4.58 12.15 14.73
N PRO A 425 5.14 13.00 15.61
CA PRO A 425 6.01 14.11 15.19
C PRO A 425 7.37 13.63 14.67
N THR A 426 7.87 12.52 15.20
CA THR A 426 9.07 11.81 14.74
C THR A 426 8.70 10.66 13.83
N GLU A 427 9.64 10.23 13.00
CA GLU A 427 9.51 8.95 12.29
C GLU A 427 9.55 7.80 13.31
N PRO A 428 8.62 6.83 13.25
CA PRO A 428 8.69 5.62 14.06
C PRO A 428 9.58 4.57 13.38
N ASP A 429 10.23 3.71 14.16
CA ASP A 429 11.07 2.61 13.62
C ASP A 429 10.24 1.63 12.76
N PHE A 430 9.00 1.38 13.18
CA PHE A 430 8.00 0.53 12.51
C PHE A 430 6.62 1.17 12.59
N ALA A 431 5.71 0.80 11.69
CA ALA A 431 4.31 1.17 11.76
C ALA A 431 3.59 0.29 12.81
N GLU A 432 2.82 0.91 13.69
CA GLU A 432 2.15 0.25 14.81
C GLU A 432 0.62 0.32 14.65
N PRO A 433 -0.07 -0.84 14.53
CA PRO A 433 -1.53 -0.95 14.53
C PRO A 433 -2.25 -0.12 15.60
N LEU A 434 -3.36 0.52 15.22
CA LEU A 434 -4.27 1.13 16.20
C LEU A 434 -4.90 0.06 17.10
N THR A 435 -4.82 0.25 18.41
CA THR A 435 -5.44 -0.64 19.38
C THR A 435 -6.90 -0.22 19.59
N ALA A 436 -7.83 -1.03 19.09
CA ALA A 436 -9.26 -0.83 19.28
C ALA A 436 -9.72 -1.27 20.68
N ILE A 437 -10.43 -0.39 21.38
CA ILE A 437 -11.14 -0.63 22.63
C ILE A 437 -12.59 -1.00 22.28
N PRO A 438 -13.07 -2.21 22.61
CA PRO A 438 -14.47 -2.59 22.40
C PRO A 438 -15.36 -1.85 23.41
N ILE A 439 -16.36 -1.12 22.94
CA ILE A 439 -17.28 -0.34 23.80
C ILE A 439 -18.59 -1.09 24.03
N GLY A 440 -19.19 -1.60 22.95
CA GLY A 440 -20.56 -2.07 22.98
C GLY A 440 -21.56 -0.94 23.26
N ARG A 441 -22.52 -1.19 24.17
CA ARG A 441 -23.54 -0.19 24.59
C ARG A 441 -22.98 0.94 25.47
N GLY A 442 -21.72 0.85 25.90
CA GLY A 442 -21.10 1.81 26.80
C GLY A 442 -20.53 1.19 28.06
N GLY A 443 -19.94 2.04 28.90
CA GLY A 443 -19.20 1.65 30.08
C GLY A 443 -18.25 2.76 30.54
N THR A 444 -17.36 2.39 31.46
CA THR A 444 -16.29 3.26 31.93
C THR A 444 -14.95 2.77 31.39
N PHE A 445 -14.17 3.64 30.77
CA PHE A 445 -12.90 3.30 30.13
C PHE A 445 -11.78 4.21 30.65
N VAL A 446 -10.56 3.69 30.72
CA VAL A 446 -9.35 4.49 31.00
C VAL A 446 -8.52 4.53 29.73
N LEU A 447 -8.22 5.73 29.25
CA LEU A 447 -7.58 5.93 27.95
C LEU A 447 -6.06 5.81 28.09
N PRO A 448 -5.38 4.97 27.28
CA PRO A 448 -4.00 4.58 27.56
C PRO A 448 -2.95 5.63 27.16
N ILE A 449 -3.28 6.51 26.21
CA ILE A 449 -2.35 7.50 25.63
C ILE A 449 -3.03 8.87 25.49
N ASP A 450 -2.21 9.90 25.27
CA ASP A 450 -2.68 11.22 24.84
C ASP A 450 -3.16 11.17 23.38
N GLY A 451 -4.16 11.97 23.02
CA GLY A 451 -4.57 12.11 21.60
C GLY A 451 -6.02 12.55 21.40
N GLU A 452 -6.46 12.50 20.14
CA GLU A 452 -7.87 12.61 19.76
C GLU A 452 -8.56 11.23 19.87
N LEU A 453 -9.82 11.23 20.31
CA LEU A 453 -10.67 10.04 20.29
C LEU A 453 -11.23 9.78 18.88
N PHE A 454 -11.06 8.54 18.41
CA PHE A 454 -11.62 8.04 17.17
C PHE A 454 -12.60 6.91 17.46
N PHE A 455 -13.67 6.82 16.67
CA PHE A 455 -14.70 5.78 16.78
C PHE A 455 -14.92 5.09 15.44
N ARG A 456 -15.39 3.83 15.47
CA ARG A 456 -15.85 3.11 14.29
C ARG A 456 -16.86 2.04 14.64
N VAL A 457 -17.52 1.50 13.62
CA VAL A 457 -18.26 0.24 13.69
C VAL A 457 -17.38 -0.90 13.18
N ASN A 458 -17.30 -2.00 13.93
CA ASN A 458 -16.42 -3.13 13.61
C ASN A 458 -16.93 -3.96 12.43
N GLU A 459 -16.31 -3.77 11.27
CA GLU A 459 -16.50 -4.54 10.04
C GLU A 459 -15.23 -4.34 9.20
N SER A 460 -14.97 -5.27 8.27
CA SER A 460 -13.91 -5.15 7.28
C SER A 460 -14.14 -3.94 6.38
N SER A 461 -13.05 -3.22 6.08
CA SER A 461 -13.04 -2.13 5.08
C SER A 461 -13.72 -2.51 3.76
N GLY A 462 -13.43 -3.72 3.25
CA GLY A 462 -14.00 -4.24 2.02
C GLY A 462 -15.49 -4.57 2.04
N ALA A 463 -16.11 -4.55 3.22
CA ALA A 463 -17.54 -4.78 3.44
C ALA A 463 -18.18 -3.64 4.25
N ARG A 464 -17.67 -2.41 4.08
CA ARG A 464 -18.18 -1.22 4.78
C ARG A 464 -19.16 -0.40 3.95
N THR A 465 -19.01 -0.40 2.63
CA THR A 465 -19.76 0.46 1.70
C THR A 465 -21.21 0.02 1.46
N ASP A 466 -21.58 -1.19 1.87
CA ASP A 466 -22.95 -1.73 1.89
C ASP A 466 -23.63 -1.61 3.28
N ASN A 467 -22.95 -1.04 4.29
CA ASN A 467 -23.55 -0.74 5.58
C ASN A 467 -24.55 0.41 5.49
N SER A 468 -25.42 0.54 6.49
CA SER A 468 -26.25 1.74 6.68
C SER A 468 -26.68 1.93 8.14
N GLY A 469 -27.10 3.15 8.50
CA GLY A 469 -27.47 3.48 9.88
C GLY A 469 -26.27 3.93 10.73
N LYS A 470 -26.57 4.36 11.97
CA LYS A 470 -25.64 5.12 12.82
C LYS A 470 -25.81 4.77 14.30
N PHE A 471 -24.76 5.01 15.08
CA PHE A 471 -24.83 4.98 16.54
C PHE A 471 -24.67 6.37 17.12
N ASP A 472 -25.58 6.74 18.03
CA ASP A 472 -25.49 7.96 18.82
C ASP A 472 -24.77 7.66 20.14
N ILE A 473 -23.74 8.45 20.43
CA ILE A 473 -22.86 8.32 21.58
C ILE A 473 -23.01 9.55 22.47
N ARG A 474 -23.05 9.33 23.79
CA ARG A 474 -22.81 10.36 24.80
C ARG A 474 -21.54 10.01 25.57
N ILE A 475 -20.58 10.93 25.63
CA ILE A 475 -19.29 10.75 26.31
C ILE A 475 -18.94 11.94 27.19
N TYR A 476 -18.36 11.69 28.37
CA TYR A 476 -17.79 12.72 29.25
C TYR A 476 -16.61 12.18 30.06
N LYS A 477 -15.78 13.09 30.56
CA LYS A 477 -14.73 12.78 31.54
C LYS A 477 -15.37 12.40 32.87
N ASP A 478 -15.10 11.18 33.33
CA ASP A 478 -15.49 10.70 34.65
C ASP A 478 -14.41 11.10 35.65
N ILE A 479 -14.80 11.84 36.70
CA ILE A 479 -13.90 12.31 37.75
C ILE A 479 -13.80 11.35 38.94
N GLY A 480 -14.63 10.29 38.97
CA GLY A 480 -14.82 9.45 40.15
C GLY A 480 -15.66 10.15 41.22
N ARG A 481 -16.65 9.45 41.77
CA ARG A 481 -17.33 9.82 43.01
C ARG A 481 -17.05 8.76 44.07
#